data_AF-A0A139QL59-F1
#
_entry.id   AF-A0A139QL59-F1
#
_cell.length_a   1.000
_cell.length_b   1.000
_cell.length_c   1.000
_cell.angle_alpha   90.00
_cell.angle_beta   90.00
_cell.angle_gamma   90.00
#
_symmetry.space_group_name_H-M   'P 1'
#
loop_
_entity.id
_entity.type
_entity.pdbx_description
1 polymer ?
#
loop_
_entity_poly.entity_id
_entity_poly.type
_entity_poly.pdbx_seq_one_letter_code
_entity_poly.pdbx_strand_id
1 'polypeptide(L)'
;MSKTIKEIADELGVSKTTIRNKMTDDFRGKWVQTLTANGVQTLVITEEGVNILKSMFDCRNHTANFTENQFAPNENFKAELKAKNEQIEKLQKLLDQSQQLLLSEQKKSQMLIESKTESTPIDWEGEKERLEKQVTLYQMTSREANKTAIENERWAIRAEKAFWLVAVLAGIFFVLLLILGWLYLMK
;
A
#
# COMPACT_ATOMS: atom_id res chain seq x y z
N MET A 1 3.78 -3.20 51.47
CA MET A 1 3.90 -4.18 52.58
C MET A 1 3.83 -5.59 52.01
N SER A 2 4.78 -6.47 52.30
CA SER A 2 4.77 -7.87 51.82
C SER A 2 3.85 -8.74 52.70
N LYS A 3 3.11 -9.68 52.09
CA LYS A 3 2.12 -10.53 52.79
C LYS A 3 2.43 -12.01 52.66
N THR A 4 2.10 -12.78 53.69
CA THR A 4 2.28 -14.24 53.67
C THR A 4 1.17 -14.94 52.90
N ILE A 5 1.44 -16.16 52.42
CA ILE A 5 0.43 -16.99 51.75
C ILE A 5 -0.80 -17.23 52.65
N LYS A 6 -0.61 -17.27 53.98
CA LYS A 6 -1.71 -17.42 54.94
C LYS A 6 -2.60 -16.18 54.96
N GLU A 7 -2.03 -14.99 55.05
CA GLU A 7 -2.80 -13.74 55.07
C GLU A 7 -3.55 -13.50 53.76
N ILE A 8 -2.93 -13.85 52.63
CA ILE A 8 -3.57 -13.74 51.30
C ILE A 8 -4.70 -14.76 51.16
N ALA A 9 -4.51 -15.98 51.67
CA ALA A 9 -5.55 -17.00 51.69
C ALA A 9 -6.75 -16.58 52.55
N ASP A 10 -6.50 -16.01 53.74
CA ASP A 10 -7.52 -15.51 54.65
C ASP A 10 -8.25 -14.28 54.06
N GLU A 11 -7.53 -13.36 53.37
CA GLU A 11 -8.11 -12.18 52.71
C GLU A 11 -8.99 -12.55 51.48
N LEU A 12 -8.56 -13.53 50.69
CA LEU A 12 -9.26 -13.96 49.48
C LEU A 12 -10.32 -15.04 49.74
N GLY A 13 -10.46 -15.54 50.97
CA GLY A 13 -11.40 -16.60 51.32
C GLY A 13 -11.11 -17.95 50.62
N VAL A 14 -9.85 -18.20 50.24
CA VAL A 14 -9.43 -19.40 49.50
C VAL A 14 -8.41 -20.21 50.29
N SER A 15 -8.29 -21.51 49.99
CA SER A 15 -7.29 -22.35 50.67
C SER A 15 -5.86 -21.96 50.31
N LYS A 16 -4.91 -22.14 51.23
CA LYS A 16 -3.45 -21.96 51.00
C LYS A 16 -2.95 -22.77 49.81
N THR A 17 -3.53 -23.95 49.59
CA THR A 17 -3.23 -24.83 48.46
C THR A 17 -3.68 -24.22 47.13
N THR A 18 -4.86 -23.58 47.12
CA THR A 18 -5.39 -22.88 45.94
C THR A 18 -4.48 -21.73 45.51
N ILE A 19 -3.96 -20.95 46.46
CA ILE A 19 -2.95 -19.91 46.19
C ILE A 19 -1.70 -20.54 45.59
N ARG A 20 -1.16 -21.61 46.20
CA ARG A 20 0.05 -22.29 45.74
C ARG A 20 -0.08 -22.82 44.31
N ASN A 21 -1.22 -23.39 43.95
CA ASN A 21 -1.48 -23.91 42.59
C ASN A 21 -1.57 -22.81 41.53
N LYS A 22 -1.82 -21.56 41.93
CA LYS A 22 -1.84 -20.41 41.01
C LYS A 22 -0.51 -19.69 40.87
N MET A 23 0.46 -20.02 41.72
CA MET A 23 1.81 -19.50 41.64
C MET A 23 2.63 -20.41 40.73
N THR A 24 2.65 -20.13 39.43
CA THR A 24 3.58 -20.76 38.46
C THR A 24 5.03 -20.49 38.83
N ASP A 25 5.96 -21.32 38.35
CA ASP A 25 7.39 -21.17 38.68
C ASP A 25 7.96 -19.80 38.30
N ASP A 26 7.50 -19.22 37.19
CA ASP A 26 7.82 -17.84 36.78
C ASP A 26 7.31 -16.78 37.76
N PHE A 27 6.13 -17.01 38.35
CA PHE A 27 5.55 -16.11 39.36
C PHE A 27 6.34 -16.21 40.67
N ARG A 28 6.77 -17.42 41.02
CA ARG A 28 7.59 -17.69 42.22
C ARG A 28 8.95 -17.02 42.11
N GLY A 29 9.61 -17.08 40.95
CA GLY A 29 10.91 -16.46 40.75
C GLY A 29 10.90 -14.93 40.80
N LYS A 30 9.77 -14.30 40.49
CA LYS A 30 9.67 -12.83 40.40
C LYS A 30 9.08 -12.18 41.66
N TRP A 31 8.11 -12.83 42.29
CA TRP A 31 7.24 -12.18 43.28
C TRP A 31 7.23 -12.86 44.66
N VAL A 32 7.89 -14.00 44.80
CA VAL A 32 8.00 -14.71 46.09
C VAL A 32 9.39 -14.52 46.62
N GLN A 33 9.47 -14.03 47.86
CA GLN A 33 10.71 -13.85 48.58
C GLN A 33 10.65 -14.67 49.87
N THR A 34 11.77 -15.27 50.24
CA THR A 34 11.90 -15.94 51.53
C THR A 34 12.41 -14.92 52.54
N LEU A 35 11.61 -14.65 53.57
CA LEU A 35 12.02 -13.82 54.69
C LEU A 35 12.18 -14.70 55.93
N THR A 36 13.31 -14.56 56.62
CA THR A 36 13.56 -15.23 57.90
C THR A 36 13.05 -14.34 59.02
N ALA A 37 11.89 -14.67 59.56
CA ALA A 37 11.34 -14.02 60.74
C ALA A 37 11.37 -15.01 61.90
N ASN A 38 11.93 -14.60 63.05
CA ASN A 38 11.99 -15.42 64.27
C ASN A 38 12.59 -16.84 64.07
N GLY A 39 13.65 -16.96 63.26
CA GLY A 39 14.35 -18.23 63.02
C GLY A 39 13.62 -19.23 62.10
N VAL A 40 12.45 -18.87 61.57
CA VAL A 40 11.66 -19.70 60.65
C VAL A 40 11.59 -19.04 59.28
N GLN A 41 11.98 -19.78 58.25
CA GLN A 41 11.90 -19.33 56.85
C GLN A 41 10.43 -19.25 56.42
N THR A 42 9.93 -18.03 56.19
CA THR A 42 8.55 -17.80 55.76
C THR A 42 8.53 -17.26 54.33
N LEU A 43 7.71 -17.86 53.49
CA LEU A 43 7.48 -17.39 52.11
C LEU A 43 6.52 -16.20 52.15
N VAL A 44 7.01 -15.06 51.66
CA VAL A 44 6.27 -13.80 51.61
C VAL A 44 6.19 -13.35 50.16
N ILE A 45 5.03 -12.82 49.77
CA ILE A 45 4.77 -12.34 48.42
C ILE A 45 4.87 -10.81 48.44
N THR A 46 5.53 -10.25 47.44
CA THR A 46 5.59 -8.80 47.25
C THR A 46 4.22 -8.23 46.95
N GLU A 47 4.01 -6.95 47.26
CA GLU A 47 2.73 -6.28 47.08
C GLU A 47 2.19 -6.37 45.63
N GLU A 48 3.09 -6.26 44.65
CA GLU A 48 2.78 -6.45 43.23
C GLU A 48 2.29 -7.87 42.92
N GLY A 49 2.93 -8.89 43.50
CA GLY A 49 2.49 -10.28 43.41
C GLY A 49 1.12 -10.51 44.05
N VAL A 50 0.85 -9.87 45.19
CA VAL A 50 -0.46 -9.94 45.86
C VAL A 50 -1.56 -9.37 44.96
N ASN A 51 -1.32 -8.23 44.32
CA ASN A 51 -2.30 -7.61 43.42
C ASN A 51 -2.61 -8.48 42.19
N ILE A 52 -1.58 -9.08 41.60
CA ILE A 52 -1.74 -10.01 40.47
C ILE A 52 -2.56 -11.23 40.90
N LEU A 53 -2.24 -11.84 42.05
CA LEU A 53 -3.00 -12.96 42.58
C LEU A 53 -4.46 -12.56 42.82
N LYS A 54 -4.70 -11.41 43.46
CA LYS A 54 -6.03 -10.87 43.73
C LYS A 54 -6.84 -10.71 42.43
N SER A 55 -6.27 -10.11 41.38
CA SER A 55 -6.93 -10.00 40.07
C SER A 55 -7.27 -11.35 39.42
N MET A 56 -6.43 -12.38 39.61
CA MET A 56 -6.68 -13.72 39.07
C MET A 56 -7.83 -14.44 39.80
N PHE A 57 -8.03 -14.14 41.10
CA PHE A 57 -9.12 -14.67 41.89
C PHE A 57 -10.41 -13.87 41.70
N ASP A 58 -10.34 -12.55 41.60
CA ASP A 58 -11.49 -11.67 41.34
C ASP A 58 -12.12 -11.96 39.98
N CYS A 59 -11.32 -12.26 38.96
CA CYS A 59 -11.81 -12.63 37.63
C CYS A 59 -12.60 -13.95 37.64
N ARG A 60 -12.36 -14.84 38.61
CA ARG A 60 -13.07 -16.13 38.73
C ARG A 60 -14.42 -16.00 39.44
N ASN A 61 -14.59 -15.03 40.34
CA ASN A 61 -15.88 -14.78 40.98
C ASN A 61 -16.87 -14.08 40.02
N HIS A 62 -16.40 -13.58 38.87
CA HIS A 62 -17.22 -12.95 37.84
C HIS A 62 -17.85 -13.93 36.84
N THR A 63 -17.88 -15.23 37.14
CA THR A 63 -18.76 -16.21 36.46
C THR A 63 -19.95 -16.64 37.30
N ALA A 64 -20.19 -16.02 38.46
CA ALA A 64 -21.41 -16.20 39.24
C ALA A 64 -21.96 -14.83 39.69
N ASN A 65 -23.12 -14.47 39.14
CA ASN A 65 -23.98 -13.33 39.53
C ASN A 65 -23.50 -11.93 39.10
N PHE A 66 -23.70 -11.61 37.81
CA PHE A 66 -23.93 -10.23 37.40
C PHE A 66 -25.21 -9.73 38.06
N THR A 67 -25.08 -8.98 39.15
CA THR A 67 -26.17 -8.14 39.67
C THR A 67 -26.25 -6.89 38.81
N GLU A 68 -27.43 -6.68 38.26
CA GLU A 68 -27.81 -5.76 37.17
C GLU A 68 -27.62 -4.25 37.45
N ASN A 69 -26.81 -3.82 38.43
CA ASN A 69 -26.81 -2.40 38.85
C ASN A 69 -25.45 -1.78 39.17
N GLN A 70 -24.38 -2.20 38.49
CA GLN A 70 -23.15 -1.40 38.38
C GLN A 70 -22.58 -1.43 36.96
N PHE A 71 -23.32 -0.86 36.02
CA PHE A 71 -22.77 -0.47 34.72
C PHE A 71 -23.02 1.03 34.55
N ALA A 72 -22.20 1.86 35.20
CA ALA A 72 -21.97 3.18 34.64
C ALA A 72 -21.42 2.95 33.22
N PRO A 73 -22.03 3.51 32.15
CA PRO A 73 -21.52 3.32 30.80
C PRO A 73 -20.11 3.86 30.75
N ASN A 74 -19.13 2.96 30.82
CA ASN A 74 -17.74 3.31 30.64
C ASN A 74 -17.58 3.62 29.15
N GLU A 75 -17.73 4.89 28.79
CA GLU A 75 -17.55 5.45 27.44
C GLU A 75 -16.25 4.94 26.78
N ASN A 76 -15.20 4.65 27.55
CA ASN A 76 -13.96 4.07 27.01
C ASN A 76 -14.13 2.63 26.50
N PHE A 77 -14.94 1.79 27.17
CA PHE A 77 -15.23 0.44 26.66
C PHE A 77 -16.07 0.48 25.37
N LYS A 78 -17.01 1.42 25.27
CA LYS A 78 -17.82 1.61 24.07
C LYS A 78 -16.97 2.13 22.90
N ALA A 79 -16.05 3.06 23.17
CA ALA A 79 -15.10 3.56 22.18
C ALA A 79 -14.13 2.45 21.71
N GLU A 80 -13.63 1.62 22.62
CA GLU A 80 -12.75 0.50 22.27
C GLU A 80 -13.48 -0.56 21.43
N LEU A 81 -14.72 -0.90 21.79
CA LEU A 81 -15.55 -1.82 20.99
C LEU A 81 -15.80 -1.29 19.58
N LYS A 82 -16.10 0.01 19.45
CA LYS A 82 -16.28 0.63 18.14
C LYS A 82 -15.00 0.58 17.30
N ALA A 83 -13.86 0.91 17.91
CA ALA A 83 -12.57 0.85 17.23
C ALA A 83 -12.16 -0.57 16.81
N LYS A 84 -12.47 -1.58 17.63
CA LYS A 84 -12.27 -2.99 17.25
C LYS A 84 -13.23 -3.43 16.14
N ASN A 85 -14.48 -2.98 16.17
CA ASN A 85 -15.46 -3.31 15.13
C ASN A 85 -15.06 -2.71 13.77
N GLU A 86 -14.57 -1.47 13.75
CA GLU A 86 -14.02 -0.83 12.54
C GLU A 86 -12.79 -1.57 11.99
N GLN A 87 -11.94 -2.11 12.87
CA GLN A 87 -10.81 -2.95 12.43
C GLN A 87 -11.27 -4.27 11.81
N ILE A 88 -12.27 -4.92 12.41
CA ILE A 88 -12.85 -6.16 11.89
C ILE A 88 -13.47 -5.90 10.50
N GLU A 89 -14.19 -4.80 10.33
CA GLU A 89 -14.77 -4.42 9.03
C GLU A 89 -13.69 -4.19 7.96
N LYS A 90 -12.60 -3.50 8.31
CA LYS A 90 -11.45 -3.32 7.39
C LYS A 90 -10.81 -4.66 7.02
N LEU A 91 -10.63 -5.56 7.98
CA LEU A 91 -10.07 -6.89 7.74
C LEU A 91 -10.99 -7.74 6.85
N GLN A 92 -12.30 -7.71 7.09
CA GLN A 92 -13.28 -8.39 6.23
C GLN A 92 -13.23 -7.87 4.81
N LYS A 93 -13.18 -6.54 4.63
CA LYS A 93 -13.07 -5.94 3.30
C LYS A 93 -11.79 -6.35 2.56
N LEU A 94 -10.65 -6.37 3.27
CA LEU A 94 -9.38 -6.82 2.68
C LEU A 94 -9.41 -8.29 2.30
N LEU A 95 -10.04 -9.12 3.13
CA LEU A 95 -10.21 -10.54 2.86
C LEU A 95 -11.09 -10.77 1.62
N ASP A 96 -12.22 -10.08 1.52
CA ASP A 96 -13.11 -10.15 0.36
C ASP A 96 -12.40 -9.70 -0.92
N GLN A 97 -11.62 -8.61 -0.85
CA GLN A 97 -10.81 -8.13 -1.97
C GLN A 97 -9.78 -9.18 -2.41
N SER A 98 -9.12 -9.84 -1.46
CA SER A 98 -8.14 -10.90 -1.75
C SER A 98 -8.81 -12.13 -2.38
N GLN A 99 -9.97 -12.55 -1.88
CA GLN A 99 -10.73 -13.67 -2.45
C GLN A 99 -11.21 -13.36 -3.88
N GLN A 100 -11.73 -12.14 -4.10
CA GLN A 100 -12.16 -11.71 -5.43
C GLN A 100 -10.99 -11.67 -6.42
N LEU A 101 -9.83 -11.17 -6.00
CA LEU A 101 -8.64 -11.12 -6.84
C LEU A 101 -8.17 -12.54 -7.21
N LEU A 102 -8.12 -13.45 -6.23
CA LEU A 102 -7.74 -14.85 -6.46
C LEU A 102 -8.68 -15.53 -7.48
N LEU A 103 -10.00 -15.33 -7.35
CA LEU A 103 -10.98 -15.87 -8.30
C LEU A 103 -10.79 -15.27 -9.71
N SER A 104 -10.47 -13.98 -9.80
CA SER A 104 -10.22 -13.32 -11.08
C SER A 104 -8.96 -13.85 -11.77
N GLU A 105 -7.89 -14.13 -11.01
CA GLU A 105 -6.65 -14.71 -11.52
C GLU A 105 -6.83 -16.16 -11.96
N GLN A 106 -7.58 -16.95 -11.19
CA GLN A 106 -7.93 -18.32 -11.57
C GLN A 106 -8.74 -18.36 -12.86
N LYS A 107 -9.78 -17.49 -12.96
CA LYS A 107 -10.58 -17.38 -14.17
C LYS A 107 -9.75 -16.94 -15.38
N LYS A 108 -8.86 -15.95 -15.20
CA LYS A 108 -7.94 -15.49 -16.25
C LYS A 108 -7.03 -16.63 -16.73
N SER A 109 -6.49 -17.41 -15.80
CA SER A 109 -5.64 -18.56 -16.11
C SER A 109 -6.40 -19.65 -16.87
N GLN A 110 -7.64 -19.95 -16.48
CA GLN A 110 -8.51 -20.91 -17.19
C GLN A 110 -8.79 -20.44 -18.62
N MET A 111 -9.16 -19.17 -18.82
CA MET A 111 -9.40 -18.63 -20.16
C MET A 111 -8.16 -18.74 -21.07
N LEU A 112 -6.95 -18.53 -20.52
CA LEU A 112 -5.72 -18.71 -21.28
C LEU A 112 -5.49 -20.17 -21.66
N ILE A 113 -5.78 -21.11 -20.77
CA ILE A 113 -5.68 -22.54 -21.06
C ILE A 113 -6.73 -22.94 -22.11
N GLU A 114 -7.98 -22.52 -21.95
CA GLU A 114 -9.10 -22.82 -22.86
C GLU A 114 -8.87 -22.25 -24.26
N SER A 115 -8.44 -20.99 -24.35
CA SER A 115 -8.06 -20.34 -25.61
C SER A 115 -6.92 -21.06 -26.35
N LYS A 116 -5.99 -21.67 -25.60
CA LYS A 116 -4.89 -22.47 -26.15
C LYS A 116 -5.34 -23.86 -26.58
N THR A 117 -6.39 -24.41 -25.98
CA THR A 117 -6.94 -25.73 -26.33
C THR A 117 -7.92 -25.69 -27.49
N GLU A 118 -8.62 -24.57 -27.71
CA GLU A 118 -9.57 -24.42 -28.83
C GLU A 118 -8.91 -23.99 -30.15
N SER A 119 -7.69 -23.44 -30.11
CA SER A 119 -6.91 -23.20 -31.31
C SER A 119 -6.25 -24.50 -31.78
N THR A 120 -6.61 -24.96 -32.99
CA THR A 120 -5.73 -25.78 -33.85
C THR A 120 -4.29 -25.28 -33.79
N PRO A 121 -3.26 -26.16 -33.94
CA PRO A 121 -1.86 -25.81 -33.64
C PRO A 121 -1.50 -24.46 -34.25
N ILE A 122 -1.37 -23.45 -33.39
CA ILE A 122 -1.09 -22.09 -33.83
C ILE A 122 0.27 -22.13 -34.55
N ASP A 123 0.27 -21.78 -35.84
CA ASP A 123 1.50 -21.55 -36.60
C ASP A 123 2.12 -20.24 -36.11
N TRP A 124 2.78 -20.34 -34.95
CA TRP A 124 3.45 -19.21 -34.30
C TRP A 124 4.55 -18.62 -35.18
N GLU A 125 5.14 -19.40 -36.08
CA GLU A 125 6.14 -18.91 -37.03
C GLU A 125 5.50 -18.01 -38.09
N GLY A 126 4.39 -18.45 -38.69
CA GLY A 126 3.64 -17.64 -39.65
C GLY A 126 3.10 -16.35 -39.05
N GLU A 127 2.55 -16.39 -37.83
CA GLU A 127 2.04 -15.20 -37.15
C GLU A 127 3.18 -14.21 -36.79
N LYS A 128 4.31 -14.73 -36.32
CA LYS A 128 5.51 -13.92 -36.02
C LYS A 128 6.02 -13.23 -37.28
N GLU A 129 6.13 -13.93 -38.40
CA GLU A 129 6.59 -13.34 -39.67
C GLU A 129 5.64 -12.23 -40.14
N ARG A 130 4.32 -12.41 -39.99
CA ARG A 130 3.32 -11.38 -40.33
C ARG A 130 3.46 -10.14 -39.46
N LEU A 131 3.68 -10.31 -38.16
CA LEU A 131 3.88 -9.20 -37.22
C LEU A 131 5.18 -8.45 -37.52
N GLU A 132 6.29 -9.13 -37.79
CA GLU A 132 7.56 -8.50 -38.17
C GLU A 132 7.43 -7.72 -39.49
N LYS A 133 6.69 -8.25 -40.49
CA LYS A 133 6.37 -7.53 -41.73
C LYS A 133 5.56 -6.26 -41.47
N GLN A 134 4.58 -6.29 -40.58
CA GLN A 134 3.80 -5.09 -40.25
C GLN A 134 4.63 -4.04 -39.52
N VAL A 135 5.45 -4.44 -38.55
CA VAL A 135 6.34 -3.53 -37.82
C VAL A 135 7.35 -2.88 -38.76
N THR A 136 7.96 -3.67 -39.64
CA THR A 136 8.95 -3.14 -40.62
C THR A 136 8.29 -2.19 -41.62
N LEU A 137 7.09 -2.52 -42.12
CA LEU A 137 6.31 -1.63 -42.98
C LEU A 137 6.02 -0.30 -42.28
N TYR A 138 5.51 -0.33 -41.05
CA TYR A 138 5.20 0.87 -40.28
C TYR A 138 6.43 1.75 -40.05
N GLN A 139 7.57 1.14 -39.69
CA GLN A 139 8.83 1.84 -39.52
C GLN A 139 9.32 2.48 -40.82
N MET A 140 9.20 1.77 -41.95
CA MET A 140 9.59 2.28 -43.26
C MET A 140 8.72 3.47 -43.67
N THR A 141 7.40 3.34 -43.57
CA THR A 141 6.46 4.43 -43.91
C THR A 141 6.68 5.65 -43.03
N SER A 142 6.92 5.46 -41.72
CA SER A 142 7.19 6.57 -40.80
C SER A 142 8.51 7.28 -41.12
N ARG A 143 9.58 6.52 -41.46
CA ARG A 143 10.86 7.11 -41.90
C ARG A 143 10.69 7.90 -43.20
N GLU A 144 9.91 7.39 -44.14
CA GLU A 144 9.68 8.04 -45.43
C GLU A 144 8.87 9.33 -45.28
N ALA A 145 7.81 9.30 -44.47
CA ALA A 145 7.03 10.49 -44.13
C ALA A 145 7.92 11.57 -43.47
N ASN A 146 8.79 11.16 -42.54
CA ASN A 146 9.70 12.08 -41.88
C ASN A 146 10.75 12.69 -42.85
N LYS A 147 11.32 11.89 -43.75
CA LYS A 147 12.22 12.39 -44.79
C LYS A 147 11.53 13.41 -45.70
N THR A 148 10.32 13.07 -46.15
CA THR A 148 9.53 13.93 -47.03
C THR A 148 9.20 15.28 -46.35
N ALA A 149 8.85 15.25 -45.06
CA ALA A 149 8.62 16.47 -44.29
C ALA A 149 9.88 17.35 -44.23
N ILE A 150 11.04 16.76 -43.91
CA ILE A 150 12.32 17.48 -43.84
C ILE A 150 12.73 18.05 -45.21
N GLU A 151 12.47 17.33 -46.30
CA GLU A 151 12.75 17.81 -47.66
C GLU A 151 11.84 18.96 -48.05
N ASN A 152 10.56 18.88 -47.72
CA ASN A 152 9.60 19.95 -47.96
C ASN A 152 9.96 21.22 -47.17
N GLU A 153 10.33 21.09 -45.89
CA GLU A 153 10.79 22.22 -45.08
C GLU A 153 12.06 22.85 -45.67
N ARG A 154 13.06 22.04 -46.03
CA ARG A 154 14.30 22.53 -46.67
C ARG A 154 14.06 23.17 -48.03
N TRP A 155 13.09 22.67 -48.80
CA TRP A 155 12.70 23.27 -50.06
C TRP A 155 12.02 24.63 -49.82
N ALA A 156 11.06 24.71 -48.89
CA ALA A 156 10.36 25.94 -48.56
C ALA A 156 11.33 27.05 -48.10
N ILE A 157 12.27 26.73 -47.21
CA ILE A 157 13.29 27.67 -46.73
C ILE A 157 14.18 28.18 -47.88
N ARG A 158 14.55 27.30 -48.82
CA ARG A 158 15.34 27.71 -50.00
C ARG A 158 14.54 28.58 -50.95
N ALA A 159 13.28 28.24 -51.19
CA ALA A 159 12.38 28.99 -52.05
C ALA A 159 12.13 30.40 -51.50
N GLU A 160 11.93 30.56 -50.20
CA GLU A 160 11.77 31.85 -49.55
C GLU A 160 13.01 32.74 -49.70
N LYS A 161 14.20 32.18 -49.44
CA LYS A 161 15.47 32.90 -49.64
C LYS A 161 15.69 33.31 -51.09
N ALA A 162 15.38 32.42 -52.04
CA ALA A 162 15.48 32.73 -53.47
C ALA A 162 14.50 33.83 -53.89
N PHE A 163 13.26 33.79 -53.37
CA PHE A 163 12.25 34.82 -53.62
C PHE A 163 12.71 36.19 -53.13
N TRP A 164 13.24 36.27 -51.90
CA TRP A 164 13.79 37.52 -51.36
C TRP A 164 14.99 38.05 -52.17
N LEU A 165 15.89 37.17 -52.63
CA LEU A 165 16.99 37.58 -53.49
C LEU A 165 16.51 38.19 -54.82
N VAL A 166 15.53 37.56 -55.46
CA VAL A 166 14.92 38.07 -56.71
C VAL A 166 14.20 39.39 -56.45
N ALA A 167 13.46 39.51 -55.35
CA ALA A 167 12.74 40.74 -54.98
C ALA A 167 13.71 41.92 -54.75
N VAL A 168 14.82 41.70 -54.05
CA VAL A 168 15.86 42.74 -53.85
C VAL A 168 16.47 43.15 -55.19
N LEU A 169 16.82 42.20 -56.05
CA LEU A 169 17.40 42.48 -57.37
C LEU A 169 16.45 43.30 -58.25
N ALA A 170 15.15 42.94 -58.25
CA ALA A 170 14.12 43.68 -58.98
C ALA A 170 13.94 45.10 -58.44
N GLY A 171 14.01 45.30 -57.12
CA GLY A 171 13.97 46.63 -56.49
C GLY A 171 15.13 47.53 -56.91
N ILE A 172 16.35 46.99 -56.94
CA ILE A 172 17.54 47.73 -57.42
C ILE A 172 17.37 48.14 -58.88
N PHE A 173 16.89 47.22 -59.72
CA PHE A 173 16.65 47.50 -61.13
C PHE A 173 15.58 48.60 -61.33
N PHE A 174 14.52 48.57 -60.52
CA PHE A 174 13.48 49.59 -60.56
C PHE A 174 13.99 50.99 -60.18
N VAL A 175 14.85 51.08 -59.16
CA VAL A 175 15.48 52.35 -58.77
C VAL A 175 16.39 52.89 -59.88
N LEU A 176 17.17 52.03 -60.53
CA LEU A 176 18.00 52.41 -61.69
C LEU A 176 17.15 52.99 -62.83
N LEU A 177 15.99 52.39 -63.13
CA LEU A 177 15.07 52.89 -64.14
C LEU A 177 14.50 54.27 -63.77
N LEU A 178 14.15 54.49 -62.49
CA LEU A 178 13.68 55.80 -62.03
C LEU A 178 14.75 56.88 -62.17
N ILE A 179 16.01 56.58 -61.85
CA ILE A 179 17.13 57.50 -62.01
C ILE A 179 17.34 57.83 -63.50
N LEU A 180 17.30 56.83 -64.38
CA LEU A 180 17.41 57.04 -65.83
C LEU A 180 16.25 57.89 -66.37
N GLY A 181 15.02 57.62 -65.94
CA GLY A 181 13.84 58.39 -66.34
C GLY A 181 13.92 59.84 -65.85
N TRP A 182 14.38 60.06 -64.63
CA TRP A 182 14.58 61.41 -64.08
C TRP A 182 15.68 62.17 -64.83
N LEU A 183 16.78 61.50 -65.17
CA LEU A 183 17.88 62.09 -65.95
C LEU A 183 17.43 62.45 -67.38
N TYR A 184 16.58 61.63 -67.99
CA TYR A 184 16.03 61.87 -69.33
C TYR A 184 15.04 63.06 -69.34
N LEU A 185 14.29 63.25 -68.26
CA LEU A 185 13.32 64.36 -68.13
C LEU A 185 13.99 65.73 -67.87
N MET A 186 15.19 65.72 -67.29
CA MET A 186 15.95 66.94 -66.94
C MET A 186 16.90 67.42 -68.06
N LYS A 187 16.94 66.74 -69.21
CA LYS A 187 17.78 67.07 -70.36
C LYS A 187 16.95 67.63 -71.51
#